data_AF-A0A7W0QD28-F1
#
_entry.id   AF-A0A7W0QD28-F1
#
_cell.length_a   1.000
_cell.length_b   1.000
_cell.length_c   1.000
_cell.angle_alpha   90.00
_cell.angle_beta   90.00
_cell.angle_gamma   90.00
#
_symmetry.space_group_name_H-M   'P 1'
#
loop_
_entity.id
_entity.type
_entity.pdbx_description
1 polymer ?
#
loop_
_entity_poly.entity_id
_entity_poly.type
_entity_poly.pdbx_seq_one_letter_code
_entity_poly.pdbx_strand_id
1 'polypeptide(L)'
;MGLLGVASVLFDGLKSLSDGIGLIRGAVQLPETQRQLAGTRLHGAIDEIAKSFEVIESQLVSLLGADLRSPAGRSALVELEGGSALVKLATMRGHCGVIHKIWEEDLSGVFQKITPNDFAAIEQAFRSLDNLDGVMLKASQVLADGLASEAEAILDLVDNGQIATAQHRLLQVRAEVRDLRRFVNNSLAEMVELRFVLRART
;
A
#
# COMPACT_ATOMS: atom_id res chain seq x y z
N MET A 1 20.33 -1.07 3.46
CA MET A 1 19.22 -1.88 4.00
C MET A 1 18.60 -2.57 2.80
N GLY A 2 18.67 -3.90 2.66
CA GLY A 2 18.15 -4.59 1.47
C GLY A 2 16.61 -4.53 1.41
N LEU A 3 16.03 -4.88 0.26
CA LEU A 3 14.56 -4.93 0.03
C LEU A 3 13.82 -5.70 1.13
N LEU A 4 14.46 -6.71 1.73
CA LEU A 4 13.93 -7.49 2.86
C LEU A 4 13.63 -6.66 4.12
N GLY A 5 14.45 -5.66 4.43
CA GLY A 5 14.22 -4.78 5.59
C GLY A 5 13.04 -3.83 5.37
N VAL A 6 12.78 -3.47 4.11
CA VAL A 6 11.61 -2.68 3.70
C VAL A 6 10.35 -3.51 3.81
N ALA A 7 10.42 -4.77 3.36
CA ALA A 7 9.31 -5.69 3.44
C ALA A 7 8.79 -5.79 4.87
N SER A 8 9.65 -5.97 5.88
CA SER A 8 9.18 -6.12 7.27
C SER A 8 8.42 -4.89 7.79
N VAL A 9 8.91 -3.68 7.54
CA VAL A 9 8.26 -2.43 7.99
C VAL A 9 6.91 -2.23 7.28
N LEU A 10 6.85 -2.53 5.97
CA LEU A 10 5.59 -2.56 5.23
C LEU A 10 4.65 -3.61 5.82
N PHE A 11 5.14 -4.82 6.07
CA PHE A 11 4.34 -5.91 6.63
C PHE A 11 3.67 -5.52 7.95
N ASP A 12 4.39 -4.89 8.88
CA ASP A 12 3.85 -4.52 10.18
C ASP A 12 2.79 -3.40 10.08
N GLY A 13 3.07 -2.35 9.30
CA GLY A 13 2.13 -1.27 9.07
C GLY A 13 0.84 -1.76 8.39
N LEU A 14 1.01 -2.58 7.36
CA LEU A 14 -0.11 -3.04 6.56
C LEU A 14 -0.90 -4.17 7.21
N LYS A 15 -0.29 -4.97 8.09
CA LYS A 15 -1.02 -5.90 8.96
C LYS A 15 -1.93 -5.14 9.92
N SER A 16 -1.45 -4.04 10.49
CA SER A 16 -2.25 -3.17 11.36
C SER A 16 -3.48 -2.59 10.63
N LEU A 17 -3.35 -2.32 9.32
CA LEU A 17 -4.48 -1.95 8.45
C LEU A 17 -5.49 -3.08 8.29
N SER A 18 -5.06 -4.31 8.00
CA SER A 18 -5.96 -5.47 7.88
C SER A 18 -6.73 -5.72 9.18
N ASP A 19 -6.05 -5.65 10.33
CA ASP A 19 -6.68 -5.75 11.66
C ASP A 19 -7.72 -4.63 11.88
N GLY A 20 -7.38 -3.39 11.50
CA GLY A 20 -8.29 -2.25 11.55
C GLY A 20 -9.53 -2.41 10.66
N ILE A 21 -9.36 -2.95 9.45
CA ILE A 21 -10.44 -3.30 8.52
C ILE A 21 -11.38 -4.34 9.15
N GLY A 22 -10.83 -5.36 9.80
CA GLY A 22 -11.60 -6.39 10.49
C GLY A 22 -12.52 -5.84 11.58
N LEU A 23 -12.04 -4.85 12.35
CA LEU A 23 -12.82 -4.19 13.41
C LEU A 23 -13.98 -3.37 12.86
N ILE A 24 -13.74 -2.62 11.77
CA ILE A 24 -14.77 -1.83 11.09
C ILE A 24 -15.93 -2.72 10.62
N ARG A 25 -15.62 -3.93 10.10
CA ARG A 25 -16.64 -4.89 9.67
C ARG A 25 -17.63 -5.26 10.80
N GLY A 26 -17.18 -5.19 12.05
CA GLY A 26 -17.99 -5.49 13.24
C GLY A 26 -18.90 -4.37 13.74
N ALA A 27 -18.61 -3.10 13.39
CA ALA A 27 -19.20 -1.92 14.03
C ALA A 27 -20.64 -1.53 13.59
N VAL A 28 -21.44 -2.45 13.07
CA VAL A 28 -22.63 -2.14 12.23
C VAL A 28 -23.93 -1.87 13.00
N GLN A 29 -23.94 -1.02 14.03
CA GLN A 29 -25.18 -0.67 14.77
C GLN A 29 -25.61 0.81 14.73
N LEU A 30 -25.10 1.59 13.76
CA LEU A 30 -25.45 3.02 13.63
C LEU A 30 -26.81 3.27 12.93
N PRO A 31 -27.51 4.38 13.21
CA PRO A 31 -28.66 4.85 12.41
C PRO A 31 -28.30 4.98 10.92
N GLU A 32 -29.26 4.74 10.03
CA GLU A 32 -29.03 4.60 8.59
C GLU A 32 -28.31 5.80 7.94
N THR A 33 -28.73 7.03 8.24
CA THR A 33 -28.10 8.25 7.70
C THR A 33 -26.66 8.43 8.17
N GLN A 34 -26.36 8.11 9.44
CA GLN A 34 -25.01 8.17 9.99
C GLN A 34 -24.13 7.04 9.44
N ARG A 35 -24.72 5.86 9.22
CA ARG A 35 -24.06 4.71 8.59
C ARG A 35 -23.68 5.02 7.14
N GLN A 36 -24.54 5.69 6.38
CA GLN A 36 -24.28 6.11 5.01
C GLN A 36 -23.11 7.11 4.91
N LEU A 37 -23.13 8.14 5.75
CA LEU A 37 -22.05 9.14 5.79
C LEU A 37 -20.72 8.47 6.17
N ALA A 38 -20.73 7.64 7.23
CA ALA A 38 -19.55 6.92 7.66
C ALA A 38 -19.02 5.96 6.59
N GLY A 39 -19.92 5.22 5.94
CA GLY A 39 -19.58 4.30 4.86
C GLY A 39 -18.92 5.01 3.67
N THR A 40 -19.45 6.17 3.27
CA THR A 40 -18.91 6.96 2.15
C THR A 40 -17.53 7.52 2.45
N ARG A 41 -17.34 8.10 3.65
CA ARG A 41 -16.05 8.67 4.06
C ARG A 41 -14.98 7.59 4.19
N LEU A 42 -15.33 6.49 4.85
CA LEU A 42 -14.42 5.37 5.01
C LEU A 42 -14.07 4.72 3.67
N HIS A 43 -15.03 4.60 2.75
CA HIS A 43 -14.77 4.15 1.38
C HIS A 43 -13.71 5.04 0.71
N GLY A 44 -13.83 6.37 0.84
CA GLY A 44 -12.82 7.31 0.34
C GLY A 44 -11.44 7.07 0.94
N ALA A 45 -11.34 6.88 2.26
CA ALA A 45 -10.09 6.56 2.93
C ALA A 45 -9.46 5.26 2.41
N ILE A 46 -10.25 4.20 2.29
CA ILE A 46 -9.79 2.90 1.78
C ILE A 46 -9.33 3.00 0.32
N ASP A 47 -10.03 3.78 -0.51
CA ASP A 47 -9.62 4.01 -1.89
C ASP A 47 -8.24 4.65 -1.98
N GLU A 48 -7.93 5.63 -1.13
CA GLU A 48 -6.61 6.26 -1.14
C GLU A 48 -5.51 5.32 -0.68
N ILE A 49 -5.78 4.48 0.33
CA ILE A 49 -4.83 3.45 0.76
C ILE A 49 -4.62 2.43 -0.36
N ALA A 50 -5.70 1.96 -1.00
CA ALA A 50 -5.63 0.98 -2.08
C ALA A 50 -4.79 1.48 -3.26
N LYS A 51 -4.94 2.75 -3.67
CA LYS A 51 -4.08 3.36 -4.70
C LYS A 51 -2.60 3.26 -4.35
N SER A 52 -2.26 3.37 -3.07
CA SER A 52 -0.86 3.27 -2.65
C SER A 52 -0.27 1.88 -2.87
N PHE A 53 -1.07 0.86 -2.59
CA PHE A 53 -0.70 -0.53 -2.87
C PHE A 53 -0.66 -0.83 -4.37
N GLU A 54 -1.58 -0.26 -5.15
CA GLU A 54 -1.60 -0.39 -6.61
C GLU A 54 -0.33 0.19 -7.24
N VAL A 55 0.12 1.36 -6.76
CA VAL A 55 1.40 1.95 -7.20
C VAL A 55 2.57 1.02 -6.85
N ILE A 56 2.65 0.54 -5.60
CA ILE A 56 3.69 -0.39 -5.16
C ILE A 56 3.73 -1.64 -6.06
N GLU A 57 2.60 -2.31 -6.26
CA GLU A 57 2.52 -3.52 -7.09
C GLU A 57 2.89 -3.21 -8.55
N SER A 58 2.44 -2.06 -9.10
CA SER A 58 2.78 -1.68 -10.47
C SER A 58 4.29 -1.49 -10.67
N GLN A 59 5.01 -0.93 -9.70
CA GLN A 59 6.46 -0.73 -9.80
C GLN A 59 7.21 -2.06 -9.65
N LEU A 60 6.74 -2.94 -8.74
CA LEU A 60 7.27 -4.29 -8.61
C LEU A 60 7.06 -5.11 -9.90
N VAL A 61 5.87 -5.03 -10.51
CA VAL A 61 5.57 -5.69 -11.78
C VAL A 61 6.43 -5.13 -12.91
N SER A 62 6.64 -3.81 -12.97
CA SER A 62 7.51 -3.17 -13.97
C SER A 62 8.93 -3.75 -13.92
N LEU A 63 9.54 -3.82 -12.73
CA LEU A 63 10.86 -4.40 -12.54
C LEU A 63 10.89 -5.89 -12.92
N LEU A 64 9.99 -6.67 -12.31
CA LEU A 64 9.99 -8.14 -12.41
C LEU A 64 9.56 -8.68 -13.79
N GLY A 65 8.87 -7.85 -14.57
CA GLY A 65 8.37 -8.14 -15.91
C GLY A 65 9.27 -7.63 -17.04
N ALA A 66 10.38 -6.95 -16.72
CA ALA A 66 11.29 -6.42 -17.73
C ALA A 66 11.87 -7.55 -18.60
N ASP A 67 11.58 -7.52 -19.91
CA ASP A 67 12.29 -8.34 -20.90
C ASP A 67 13.64 -7.70 -21.21
N LEU A 68 14.69 -8.23 -20.58
CA LEU A 68 16.07 -7.74 -20.63
C LEU A 68 16.68 -7.71 -22.04
N ARG A 69 16.07 -8.40 -23.02
CA ARG A 69 16.53 -8.42 -24.42
C ARG A 69 15.79 -7.41 -25.29
N SER A 70 14.68 -6.87 -24.81
CA SER A 70 13.85 -5.92 -25.55
C SER A 70 14.20 -4.48 -25.20
N PRO A 71 14.04 -3.54 -26.15
CA PRO A 71 14.11 -2.11 -25.84
C PRO A 71 13.09 -1.68 -24.77
N ALA A 72 11.90 -2.30 -24.75
CA ALA A 72 10.85 -1.98 -23.78
C ALA A 72 11.26 -2.35 -22.35
N GLY A 73 11.86 -3.53 -22.15
CA GLY A 73 12.35 -3.94 -20.83
C GLY A 73 13.50 -3.06 -20.35
N ARG A 74 14.41 -2.64 -21.24
CA ARG A 74 15.45 -1.65 -20.90
C ARG A 74 14.84 -0.30 -20.52
N SER A 75 13.84 0.17 -21.25
CA SER A 75 13.12 1.40 -20.91
C SER A 75 12.50 1.33 -19.51
N ALA A 76 11.89 0.20 -19.15
CA ALA A 76 11.32 0.01 -17.82
C ALA A 76 12.38 0.06 -16.70
N LEU A 77 13.58 -0.49 -16.94
CA LEU A 77 14.69 -0.40 -15.99
C LEU A 77 15.19 1.04 -15.85
N VAL A 78 15.39 1.76 -16.97
CA VAL A 78 15.81 3.17 -16.97
C VAL A 78 14.79 4.07 -16.26
N GLU A 79 13.50 3.81 -16.44
CA GLU A 79 12.45 4.54 -15.71
C GLU A 79 12.56 4.33 -14.19
N LEU A 80 12.85 3.11 -13.74
CA LEU A 80 12.97 2.80 -12.32
C LEU A 80 14.26 3.37 -11.72
N GLU A 81 15.38 3.23 -12.42
CA GLU A 81 16.67 3.85 -12.09
C GLU A 81 16.53 5.37 -11.94
N GLY A 82 15.84 6.01 -12.89
CA GLY A 82 15.56 7.45 -12.88
C GLY A 82 14.61 7.92 -11.78
N GLY A 83 14.18 7.04 -10.86
CA GLY A 83 13.36 7.40 -9.71
C GLY A 83 11.87 7.55 -10.01
N SER A 84 11.36 6.99 -11.11
CA SER A 84 9.91 7.06 -11.42
C SER A 84 9.04 6.44 -10.31
N ALA A 85 9.55 5.40 -9.63
CA ALA A 85 8.88 4.81 -8.48
C ALA A 85 8.70 5.83 -7.35
N LEU A 86 9.74 6.61 -7.05
CA LEU A 86 9.66 7.64 -6.02
C LEU A 86 8.66 8.73 -6.39
N VAL A 87 8.67 9.20 -7.64
CA VAL A 87 7.72 10.23 -8.10
C VAL A 87 6.28 9.74 -7.95
N LYS A 88 5.97 8.51 -8.41
CA LYS A 88 4.63 7.93 -8.29
C LYS A 88 4.22 7.69 -6.85
N LEU A 89 5.13 7.30 -5.97
CA LEU A 89 4.84 7.14 -4.54
C LEU A 89 4.68 8.50 -3.84
N ALA A 90 5.40 9.53 -4.28
CA ALA A 90 5.29 10.88 -3.73
C ALA A 90 3.94 11.53 -4.05
N THR A 91 3.27 11.18 -5.16
CA THR A 91 1.90 11.65 -5.44
C THR A 91 0.87 11.11 -4.46
N MET A 92 1.25 10.14 -3.60
CA MET A 92 0.42 9.58 -2.54
C MET A 92 0.56 10.35 -1.21
N ARG A 93 1.47 11.34 -1.13
CA ARG A 93 1.61 12.18 0.06
C ARG A 93 0.37 13.07 0.23
N GLY A 94 -0.26 13.00 1.39
CA GLY A 94 -1.35 13.92 1.79
C GLY A 94 -2.72 13.27 2.00
N HIS A 95 -2.86 11.97 1.75
CA HIS A 95 -4.16 11.30 1.86
C HIS A 95 -4.52 10.87 3.29
N CYS A 96 -3.55 10.61 4.17
CA CYS A 96 -3.88 10.03 5.49
C CYS A 96 -4.25 11.07 6.56
N GLY A 97 -3.83 12.33 6.41
CA GLY A 97 -4.40 13.43 7.21
C GLY A 97 -5.92 13.54 7.02
N VAL A 98 -6.44 13.04 5.88
CA VAL A 98 -7.88 12.92 5.63
C VAL A 98 -8.51 11.85 6.53
N ILE A 99 -7.82 10.75 6.84
CA ILE A 99 -8.33 9.67 7.71
C ILE A 99 -8.51 10.20 9.14
N HIS A 100 -7.49 10.89 9.66
CA HIS A 100 -7.55 11.56 10.95
C HIS A 100 -8.71 12.55 11.01
N LYS A 101 -8.80 13.42 9.99
CA LYS A 101 -9.85 14.43 9.88
C LYS A 101 -11.24 13.81 9.79
N ILE A 102 -11.42 12.74 9.00
CA ILE A 102 -12.67 11.98 8.93
C ILE A 102 -13.03 11.43 10.31
N TRP A 103 -12.07 10.86 11.03
CA TRP A 103 -12.32 10.35 12.36
C TRP A 103 -12.78 11.47 13.32
N GLU A 104 -11.98 12.52 13.46
CA GLU A 104 -12.25 13.59 14.42
C GLU A 104 -13.53 14.36 14.09
N GLU A 105 -13.70 14.78 12.84
CA GLU A 105 -14.79 15.68 12.42
C GLU A 105 -16.10 14.96 12.11
N ASP A 106 -16.03 13.76 11.49
CA ASP A 106 -17.23 13.11 10.94
C ASP A 106 -17.68 11.88 11.76
N LEU A 107 -16.76 11.10 12.32
CA LEU A 107 -17.06 9.76 12.84
C LEU A 107 -17.04 9.64 14.37
N SER A 108 -16.17 10.38 15.07
CA SER A 108 -15.97 10.24 16.51
C SER A 108 -17.27 10.43 17.29
N GLY A 109 -18.01 11.51 17.02
CA GLY A 109 -19.30 11.79 17.64
C GLY A 109 -20.41 10.80 17.27
N VAL A 110 -20.29 10.14 16.12
CA VAL A 110 -21.24 9.09 15.69
C VAL A 110 -20.97 7.80 16.48
N PHE A 111 -19.71 7.41 16.62
CA PHE A 111 -19.34 6.18 17.31
C PHE A 111 -19.37 6.32 18.84
N GLN A 112 -19.35 7.51 19.44
CA GLN A 112 -19.51 7.68 20.90
C GLN A 112 -20.78 7.03 21.48
N LYS A 113 -21.76 6.70 20.64
CA LYS A 113 -23.04 6.08 21.03
C LYS A 113 -22.99 4.54 21.13
N ILE A 114 -21.90 3.90 20.72
CA ILE A 114 -21.72 2.44 20.84
C ILE A 114 -21.10 2.08 22.20
N THR A 115 -20.81 0.81 22.44
CA THR A 115 -20.15 0.41 23.69
C THR A 115 -18.77 1.05 23.81
N PRO A 116 -18.30 1.42 25.03
CA PRO A 116 -16.98 2.02 25.20
C PRO A 116 -15.83 1.16 24.64
N ASN A 117 -15.97 -0.17 24.71
CA ASN A 117 -14.97 -1.09 24.18
C ASN A 117 -14.92 -1.06 22.65
N ASP A 118 -16.08 -1.09 21.99
CA ASP A 118 -16.15 -0.99 20.53
C ASP A 118 -15.66 0.39 20.05
N PHE A 119 -16.00 1.46 20.79
CA PHE A 119 -15.53 2.81 20.48
C PHE A 119 -14.01 2.88 20.54
N ALA A 120 -13.41 2.39 21.63
CA ALA A 120 -11.95 2.39 21.79
C ALA A 120 -11.27 1.52 20.73
N ALA A 121 -11.86 0.39 20.34
CA ALA A 121 -11.33 -0.47 19.28
C ALA A 121 -11.34 0.23 17.92
N ILE A 122 -12.44 0.91 17.57
CA ILE A 122 -12.54 1.67 16.32
C ILE A 122 -11.60 2.88 16.34
N GLU A 123 -11.56 3.62 17.44
CA GLU A 123 -10.62 4.74 17.61
C GLU A 123 -9.18 4.28 17.41
N GLN A 124 -8.81 3.16 18.03
CA GLN A 124 -7.47 2.57 17.88
C GLN A 124 -7.19 2.16 16.44
N ALA A 125 -8.18 1.63 15.71
CA ALA A 125 -8.04 1.34 14.28
C ALA A 125 -7.77 2.62 13.48
N PHE A 126 -8.54 3.68 13.67
CA PHE A 126 -8.33 4.96 12.98
C PHE A 126 -6.98 5.60 13.32
N ARG A 127 -6.56 5.57 14.59
CA ARG A 127 -5.21 6.02 15.00
C ARG A 127 -4.11 5.19 14.37
N SER A 128 -4.32 3.90 14.19
CA SER A 128 -3.36 3.02 13.52
C SER A 128 -3.26 3.34 12.03
N LEU A 129 -4.39 3.64 11.38
CA LEU A 129 -4.44 4.10 9.98
C LEU A 129 -3.80 5.48 9.78
N ASP A 130 -3.98 6.39 10.74
CA ASP A 130 -3.36 7.71 10.72
C ASP A 130 -1.83 7.60 10.83
N ASN A 131 -1.35 6.81 11.80
CA ASN A 131 0.08 6.51 11.95
C ASN A 131 0.68 5.75 10.76
N LEU A 132 -0.16 5.00 10.03
CA LEU A 132 0.28 4.24 8.87
C LEU A 132 0.85 5.15 7.78
N ASP A 133 0.45 6.41 7.69
CA ASP A 133 0.97 7.34 6.67
C ASP A 133 2.47 7.53 6.76
N GLY A 134 2.96 7.85 7.97
CA GLY A 134 4.37 8.09 8.19
C GLY A 134 5.19 6.82 7.94
N VAL A 135 4.63 5.67 8.33
CA VAL A 135 5.25 4.35 8.12
C VAL A 135 5.26 4.00 6.63
N MET A 136 4.13 4.12 5.95
CA MET A 136 3.98 3.86 4.52
C MET A 136 4.86 4.78 3.70
N LEU A 137 4.90 6.07 4.01
CA LEU A 137 5.74 7.01 3.29
C LEU A 137 7.21 6.64 3.40
N LYS A 138 7.68 6.38 4.62
CA LYS A 138 9.07 5.98 4.84
C LYS A 138 9.35 4.67 4.12
N ALA A 139 8.46 3.70 4.22
CA ALA A 139 8.66 2.40 3.62
C ALA A 139 8.57 2.44 2.08
N SER A 140 7.71 3.28 1.51
CA SER A 140 7.64 3.59 0.09
C SER A 140 8.91 4.25 -0.42
N GLN A 141 9.51 5.17 0.34
CA GLN A 141 10.82 5.75 0.00
C GLN A 141 11.88 4.66 -0.08
N VAL A 142 12.01 3.83 0.96
CA VAL A 142 13.04 2.77 0.95
C VAL A 142 12.76 1.73 -0.14
N LEU A 143 11.49 1.44 -0.45
CA LEU A 143 11.13 0.59 -1.58
C LEU A 143 11.57 1.20 -2.91
N ALA A 144 11.28 2.48 -3.14
CA ALA A 144 11.68 3.18 -4.36
C ALA A 144 13.21 3.19 -4.53
N ASP A 145 13.94 3.51 -3.46
CA ASP A 145 15.40 3.49 -3.47
C ASP A 145 15.93 2.09 -3.76
N GLY A 146 15.32 1.05 -3.18
CA GLY A 146 15.66 -0.35 -3.44
C GLY A 146 15.36 -0.77 -4.89
N LEU A 147 14.22 -0.36 -5.45
CA LEU A 147 13.85 -0.65 -6.83
C LEU A 147 14.79 0.06 -7.82
N ALA A 148 15.15 1.31 -7.55
CA ALA A 148 16.09 2.07 -8.37
C ALA A 148 17.48 1.40 -8.35
N SER A 149 17.96 1.01 -7.17
CA SER A 149 19.26 0.33 -7.04
C SER A 149 19.29 -1.05 -7.71
N GLU A 150 18.20 -1.83 -7.63
CA GLU A 150 18.13 -3.11 -8.36
C GLU A 150 17.99 -2.90 -9.86
N ALA A 151 17.26 -1.88 -10.31
CA ALA A 151 17.15 -1.55 -11.73
C ALA A 151 18.50 -1.14 -12.32
N GLU A 152 19.25 -0.26 -11.63
CA GLU A 152 20.61 0.15 -11.99
C GLU A 152 21.52 -1.07 -12.13
N ALA A 153 21.57 -1.92 -11.10
CA ALA A 153 22.46 -3.08 -11.11
C ALA A 153 22.10 -4.13 -12.18
N ILE A 154 20.82 -4.26 -12.54
CA ILE A 154 20.38 -5.13 -13.64
C ILE A 154 20.72 -4.47 -14.99
N LEU A 155 20.52 -3.16 -15.12
CA LEU A 155 20.81 -2.41 -16.33
C LEU A 155 22.30 -2.44 -16.65
N ASP A 156 23.18 -2.25 -15.66
CA ASP A 156 24.63 -2.40 -15.79
C ASP A 156 25.03 -3.76 -16.39
N LEU A 157 24.42 -4.85 -15.89
CA LEU A 157 24.67 -6.19 -16.42
C LEU A 157 24.19 -6.32 -17.87
N VAL A 158 23.05 -5.72 -18.20
CA VAL A 158 22.49 -5.72 -19.55
C VAL A 158 23.35 -4.91 -20.53
N ASP A 159 23.84 -3.75 -20.11
CA ASP A 159 24.69 -2.85 -20.88
C ASP A 159 26.07 -3.49 -21.16
N ASN A 160 26.58 -4.28 -20.22
CA ASN A 160 27.80 -5.08 -20.39
C ASN A 160 27.59 -6.41 -21.14
N GLY A 161 26.39 -6.67 -21.68
CA GLY A 161 26.07 -7.89 -22.42
C GLY A 161 25.93 -9.16 -21.57
N GLN A 162 25.91 -9.03 -20.24
CA GLN A 162 25.83 -10.12 -19.26
C GLN A 162 24.38 -10.55 -18.99
N ILE A 163 23.64 -10.85 -20.05
CA ILE A 163 22.18 -11.11 -19.97
C ILE A 163 21.83 -12.27 -19.04
N ALA A 164 22.64 -13.34 -19.02
CA ALA A 164 22.40 -14.49 -18.14
C ALA A 164 22.53 -14.11 -16.65
N THR A 165 23.53 -13.30 -16.30
CA THR A 165 23.74 -12.79 -14.94
C THR A 165 22.63 -11.83 -14.54
N ALA A 166 22.22 -10.94 -15.44
CA ALA A 166 21.09 -10.03 -15.23
C ALA A 166 19.80 -10.80 -14.95
N GLN A 167 19.53 -11.85 -15.72
CA GLN A 167 18.37 -12.72 -15.53
C GLN A 167 18.41 -13.44 -14.18
N HIS A 168 19.57 -13.93 -13.76
CA HIS A 168 19.73 -14.56 -12.45
C HIS A 168 19.45 -13.57 -11.33
N ARG A 169 19.98 -12.35 -11.40
CA ARG A 169 19.71 -11.29 -10.42
C ARG A 169 18.21 -10.95 -10.34
N LEU A 170 17.55 -10.80 -11.49
CA LEU A 170 16.10 -10.56 -11.53
C LEU A 170 15.29 -11.67 -10.84
N LEU A 171 15.71 -12.94 -10.99
CA LEU A 171 15.09 -14.07 -10.30
C LEU A 171 15.33 -14.06 -8.78
N GLN A 172 16.49 -13.59 -8.33
CA GLN A 172 16.77 -13.40 -6.91
C GLN A 172 15.87 -12.31 -6.31
N VAL A 173 15.79 -11.14 -6.97
CA VAL A 173 14.87 -10.07 -6.56
C VAL A 173 13.44 -10.58 -6.51
N ARG A 174 13.00 -11.35 -7.51
CA ARG A 174 11.67 -11.98 -7.54
C ARG A 174 11.42 -12.88 -6.32
N ALA A 175 12.42 -13.61 -5.86
CA ALA A 175 12.31 -14.45 -4.67
C ALA A 175 12.19 -13.60 -3.40
N GLU A 176 12.99 -12.55 -3.29
CA GLU A 176 13.02 -11.65 -2.12
C GLU A 176 11.71 -10.87 -1.93
N VAL A 177 11.11 -10.36 -3.03
CA VAL A 177 9.86 -9.58 -2.94
C VAL A 177 8.59 -10.43 -2.98
N ARG A 178 8.71 -11.77 -3.02
CA ARG A 178 7.56 -12.67 -3.23
C ARG A 178 6.51 -12.51 -2.14
N ASP A 179 6.93 -12.54 -0.88
CA ASP A 179 5.99 -12.46 0.23
C ASP A 179 5.37 -11.07 0.33
N LEU A 180 6.16 -10.01 0.09
CA LEU A 180 5.65 -8.65 -0.01
C LEU A 180 4.54 -8.53 -1.06
N ARG A 181 4.74 -9.10 -2.26
CA ARG A 181 3.72 -9.07 -3.32
C ARG A 181 2.46 -9.84 -2.95
N ARG A 182 2.58 -11.03 -2.35
CA ARG A 182 1.40 -11.77 -1.87
C ARG A 182 0.62 -10.96 -0.87
N PHE A 183 1.34 -10.34 0.06
CA PHE A 183 0.75 -9.51 1.08
C PHE A 183 0.02 -8.30 0.48
N VAL A 184 0.68 -7.54 -0.39
CA VAL A 184 0.11 -6.39 -1.12
C VAL A 184 -1.18 -6.79 -1.86
N ASN A 185 -1.14 -7.90 -2.58
CA ASN A 185 -2.29 -8.39 -3.34
C ASN A 185 -3.44 -8.86 -2.43
N ASN A 186 -3.14 -9.50 -1.30
CA ASN A 186 -4.17 -9.89 -0.32
C ASN A 186 -4.82 -8.66 0.31
N SER A 187 -4.04 -7.66 0.72
CA SER A 187 -4.57 -6.42 1.27
C SER A 187 -5.43 -5.66 0.25
N LEU A 188 -5.03 -5.61 -1.02
CA LEU A 188 -5.84 -5.05 -2.09
C LEU A 188 -7.18 -5.78 -2.22
N ALA A 189 -7.18 -7.12 -2.18
CA ALA A 189 -8.40 -7.91 -2.24
C ALA A 189 -9.33 -7.63 -1.05
N GLU A 190 -8.80 -7.56 0.16
CA GLU A 190 -9.55 -7.20 1.38
C GLU A 190 -10.14 -5.78 1.29
N MET A 191 -9.38 -4.82 0.77
CA MET A 191 -9.86 -3.45 0.54
C MET A 191 -10.96 -3.39 -0.53
N VAL A 192 -10.87 -4.18 -1.59
CA VAL A 192 -11.96 -4.33 -2.59
C VAL A 192 -13.22 -4.88 -1.93
N GLU A 193 -13.11 -5.95 -1.14
CA GLU A 193 -14.24 -6.55 -0.44
C GLU A 193 -14.89 -5.55 0.52
N LEU A 194 -14.09 -4.82 1.30
CA LEU A 194 -14.60 -3.82 2.23
C LEU A 194 -15.34 -2.70 1.50
N ARG A 195 -14.81 -2.21 0.38
CA ARG A 195 -15.49 -1.21 -0.45
C ARG A 195 -16.85 -1.68 -0.94
N PHE A 196 -16.94 -2.95 -1.35
CA PHE A 196 -18.21 -3.55 -1.76
C PHE A 196 -19.22 -3.60 -0.60
N VAL A 197 -18.78 -4.03 0.58
CA VAL A 197 -19.63 -4.09 1.79
C VAL A 197 -20.10 -2.71 2.21
N LEU A 198 -19.23 -1.70 2.16
CA LEU A 198 -19.57 -0.32 2.51
C LEU A 198 -20.58 0.29 1.52
N ARG A 199 -20.46 -0.01 0.22
CA ARG A 199 -21.45 0.41 -0.80
C ARG A 199 -22.78 -0.32 -0.72
N ALA A 200 -22.78 -1.62 -0.43
CA ALA A 200 -24.02 -2.41 -0.38
C ALA A 200 -24.93 -2.04 0.80
N ARG A 201 -24.43 -1.24 1.75
CA ARG A 201 -25.14 -0.79 2.95
C ARG A 201 -25.36 0.73 2.99
N THR A 202 -24.99 1.44 1.92
CA THR A 202 -25.29 2.86 1.68
C THR A 202 -26.42 2.98 0.68
#